data_AF-F3Y9V1-F1
#
_entry.id   AF-F3Y9V1-F1
#
_cell.length_a   1.000
_cell.length_b   1.000
_cell.length_c   1.000
_cell.angle_alpha   90.00
_cell.angle_beta   90.00
_cell.angle_gamma   90.00
#
_symmetry.space_group_name_H-M   'P 1'
#
loop_
_entity.id
_entity.type
_entity.pdbx_description
1 polymer ?
#
loop_
_entity_poly.entity_id
_entity_poly.type
_entity_poly.pdbx_seq_one_letter_code
_entity_poly.pdbx_strand_id
1 'polypeptide(L)'
;MVFFTLGFLVGLYYYFAEHENYLERTGFALITVIMSSGFILVLYPALQIPLGYLILLFLIAFFLEFRKKIRLDKMDGLIIGGALLLTGLIVGLSLYNSLDALKAVTNTAYPGKRISLGGDIPKRDIFFFLMNWKLPFQDVPYTNNSEISSFYHLFFIILPLSPFIFYRKIRENIYGFILFIYCIFNLLWMAFAYPEILAKLTLWSYVPAQRALLSFGFAATLLSIWFIGYIWQKKSLPFLVMISIATINLVVYYFSLHTGNLRFYVTRVEMIGILIVTTILIVALFKKWKLLFTITLLSIVLISGCFVNPIVQGVSAVYEKKIALKIKEIERCDPNQLWAGERLMYGYLPMLGVHTYNGVAFTPNFNAFKPLDPKSKKQFIYNRYAHINVEVGDQLPTLKLLQKDAFVARLSPKALKTYGIKYVVVYKRLENLSSKNIQFKRLYGPDSNGAYIYRIID
;
A
#
# COMPACT_ATOMS: atom_id res chain seq x y z
N MET A 1 0.44 2.30 -9.04
CA MET A 1 0.16 0.89 -9.42
C MET A 1 -1.21 0.72 -10.05
N VAL A 2 -2.32 0.87 -9.30
CA VAL A 2 -3.69 0.72 -9.87
C VAL A 2 -3.94 1.62 -11.08
N PHE A 3 -3.51 2.89 -11.00
CA PHE A 3 -3.58 3.83 -12.14
C PHE A 3 -2.90 3.29 -13.41
N PHE A 4 -1.65 2.83 -13.29
CA PHE A 4 -0.92 2.24 -14.42
C PHE A 4 -1.59 0.96 -14.94
N THR A 5 -2.12 0.11 -14.05
CA THR A 5 -2.86 -1.09 -14.44
C THR A 5 -4.11 -0.74 -15.26
N LEU A 6 -4.93 0.20 -14.78
CA LEU A 6 -6.12 0.65 -15.51
C LEU A 6 -5.76 1.30 -16.84
N GLY A 7 -4.81 2.22 -16.85
CA GLY A 7 -4.36 2.90 -18.06
C GLY A 7 -3.83 1.92 -19.10
N PHE A 8 -3.07 0.91 -18.68
CA PHE A 8 -2.59 -0.16 -19.56
C PHE A 8 -3.73 -0.99 -20.15
N LEU A 9 -4.70 -1.42 -19.31
CA LEU A 9 -5.84 -2.22 -19.78
C LEU A 9 -6.75 -1.43 -20.72
N VAL A 10 -7.01 -0.16 -20.43
CA VAL A 10 -7.80 0.73 -21.28
C VAL A 10 -7.08 0.99 -22.60
N GLY A 11 -5.81 1.38 -22.54
CA GLY A 11 -5.00 1.60 -23.74
C GLY A 11 -4.98 0.38 -24.65
N LEU A 12 -4.78 -0.82 -24.10
CA LEU A 12 -4.75 -2.01 -24.92
C LEU A 12 -6.14 -2.44 -25.43
N TYR A 13 -7.20 -2.29 -24.63
CA TYR A 13 -8.55 -2.57 -25.09
C TYR A 13 -8.91 -1.71 -26.30
N TYR A 14 -8.68 -0.40 -26.21
CA TYR A 14 -9.01 0.53 -27.30
C TYR A 14 -8.04 0.44 -28.48
N TYR A 15 -6.81 -0.01 -28.27
CA TYR A 15 -5.93 -0.40 -29.38
C TYR A 15 -6.59 -1.43 -30.30
N PHE A 16 -7.27 -2.43 -29.73
CA PHE A 16 -8.02 -3.41 -30.52
C PHE A 16 -9.41 -2.90 -30.92
N ALA A 17 -10.13 -2.20 -30.05
CA ALA A 17 -11.50 -1.75 -30.35
C ALA A 17 -11.54 -0.78 -31.54
N GLU A 18 -10.58 0.14 -31.63
CA GLU A 18 -10.51 1.15 -32.70
C GLU A 18 -9.59 0.73 -33.85
N HIS A 19 -9.60 -0.57 -34.19
CA HIS A 19 -8.66 -1.16 -35.17
C HIS A 19 -8.68 -0.50 -36.56
N GLU A 20 -9.78 0.15 -36.92
CA GLU A 20 -9.95 0.81 -38.21
C GLU A 20 -9.22 2.16 -38.29
N ASN A 21 -8.97 2.82 -37.16
CA ASN A 21 -8.36 4.15 -37.12
C ASN A 21 -6.90 4.10 -36.65
N TYR A 22 -5.96 4.32 -37.58
CA TYR A 22 -4.53 4.24 -37.31
C TYR A 22 -4.03 5.26 -36.27
N LEU A 23 -4.59 6.48 -36.26
CA LEU A 23 -4.18 7.53 -35.32
C LEU A 23 -4.59 7.16 -33.90
N GLU A 24 -5.81 6.65 -33.74
CA GLU A 24 -6.34 6.22 -32.45
C GLU A 24 -5.57 5.01 -31.93
N ARG A 25 -5.34 3.97 -32.75
CA ARG A 25 -4.49 2.82 -32.39
C ARG A 25 -3.11 3.26 -31.92
N THR A 26 -2.48 4.16 -32.66
CA THR A 26 -1.14 4.65 -32.32
C THR A 26 -1.18 5.42 -30.99
N GLY A 27 -2.17 6.28 -30.79
CA GLY A 27 -2.38 7.01 -29.53
C GLY A 27 -2.57 6.06 -28.34
N PHE A 28 -3.41 5.04 -28.50
CA PHE A 28 -3.66 4.03 -27.47
C PHE A 28 -2.44 3.13 -27.21
N ALA A 29 -1.66 2.80 -28.24
CA ALA A 29 -0.38 2.11 -28.08
C ALA A 29 0.62 2.95 -27.27
N LEU A 30 0.70 4.26 -27.52
CA LEU A 30 1.54 5.19 -26.73
C LEU A 30 1.08 5.27 -25.27
N ILE A 31 -0.23 5.31 -25.01
CA ILE A 31 -0.77 5.21 -23.64
C ILE A 31 -0.31 3.89 -23.00
N THR A 32 -0.43 2.77 -23.72
CA THR A 32 0.04 1.44 -23.25
C THR A 32 1.55 1.46 -22.93
N VAL A 33 2.39 2.11 -23.74
CA VAL A 33 3.83 2.27 -23.49
C VAL A 33 4.10 3.03 -22.19
N ILE A 34 3.46 4.19 -22.01
CA ILE A 34 3.65 5.04 -20.82
C ILE A 34 3.19 4.28 -19.56
N MET A 35 2.03 3.63 -19.64
CA MET A 35 1.43 2.93 -18.50
C MET A 35 2.19 1.65 -18.14
N SER A 36 2.65 0.87 -19.13
CA SER A 36 3.49 -0.31 -18.88
C SER A 36 4.86 0.06 -18.31
N SER A 37 5.50 1.08 -18.86
CA SER A 37 6.78 1.59 -18.36
C SER A 37 6.64 2.06 -16.91
N GLY A 38 5.62 2.87 -16.61
CA GLY A 38 5.32 3.30 -15.25
C GLY A 38 5.00 2.15 -14.31
N PHE A 39 4.23 1.15 -14.76
CA PHE A 39 3.94 -0.05 -13.96
C PHE A 39 5.21 -0.80 -13.57
N ILE A 40 6.15 -0.99 -14.50
CA ILE A 40 7.41 -1.72 -14.26
C ILE A 40 8.36 -0.91 -13.37
N LEU A 41 8.50 0.40 -13.62
CA LEU A 41 9.47 1.26 -12.94
C LEU A 41 9.09 1.67 -11.52
N VAL A 42 7.88 1.39 -11.05
CA VAL A 42 7.55 1.52 -9.62
C VAL A 42 8.33 0.52 -8.74
N LEU A 43 8.84 -0.58 -9.32
CA LEU A 43 9.70 -1.56 -8.66
C LEU A 43 9.15 -2.05 -7.30
N TYR A 44 7.86 -2.38 -7.28
CA TYR A 44 7.17 -2.88 -6.09
C TYR A 44 6.50 -4.24 -6.35
N PRO A 45 7.28 -5.35 -6.33
CA PRO A 45 6.80 -6.71 -6.64
C PRO A 45 5.55 -7.12 -5.88
N ALA A 46 5.41 -6.66 -4.62
CA ALA A 46 4.29 -6.98 -3.75
C ALA A 46 2.92 -6.58 -4.31
N LEU A 47 2.84 -5.58 -5.20
CA LEU A 47 1.63 -5.21 -5.94
C LEU A 47 1.74 -5.47 -7.44
N GLN A 48 2.95 -5.40 -8.00
CA GLN A 48 3.19 -5.68 -9.42
C GLN A 48 2.81 -7.12 -9.78
N ILE A 49 3.10 -8.10 -8.91
CA ILE A 49 2.82 -9.50 -9.23
C ILE A 49 1.31 -9.77 -9.26
N PRO A 50 0.52 -9.45 -8.23
CA PRO A 50 -0.93 -9.63 -8.29
C PRO A 50 -1.56 -8.89 -9.47
N LEU A 51 -1.26 -7.59 -9.61
CA LEU A 51 -1.83 -6.79 -10.70
C LEU A 51 -1.31 -7.23 -12.08
N GLY A 52 -0.11 -7.78 -12.17
CA GLY A 52 0.44 -8.36 -13.39
C GLY A 52 -0.31 -9.63 -13.83
N TYR A 53 -0.68 -10.50 -12.88
CA TYR A 53 -1.57 -11.63 -13.15
C TYR A 53 -2.96 -11.14 -13.60
N LEU A 54 -3.50 -10.11 -12.95
CA LEU A 54 -4.78 -9.51 -13.37
C LEU A 54 -4.68 -8.97 -14.80
N ILE A 55 -3.61 -8.23 -15.12
CA ILE A 55 -3.33 -7.73 -16.47
C ILE A 55 -3.30 -8.91 -17.45
N LEU A 56 -2.49 -9.94 -17.18
CA LEU A 56 -2.36 -11.13 -18.03
C LEU A 56 -3.71 -11.80 -18.30
N LEU A 57 -4.57 -11.93 -17.29
CA LEU A 57 -5.90 -12.51 -17.46
C LEU A 57 -6.78 -11.68 -18.42
N PHE A 58 -6.74 -10.35 -18.30
CA PHE A 58 -7.44 -9.46 -19.24
C PHE A 58 -6.81 -9.48 -20.63
N LEU A 59 -5.48 -9.55 -20.76
CA LEU A 59 -4.79 -9.70 -22.04
C LEU A 59 -5.31 -10.93 -22.79
N ILE A 60 -5.38 -12.06 -22.09
CA ILE A 60 -5.90 -13.31 -22.66
C ILE A 60 -7.36 -13.13 -23.05
N ALA A 61 -8.19 -12.50 -22.21
CA ALA A 61 -9.60 -12.26 -22.51
C ALA A 61 -9.80 -11.37 -23.75
N PHE A 62 -9.08 -10.25 -23.83
CA PHE A 62 -9.10 -9.35 -24.98
C PHE A 62 -8.65 -10.06 -26.24
N PHE A 63 -7.54 -10.81 -26.18
CA PHE A 63 -7.08 -11.58 -27.33
C PHE A 63 -8.13 -12.59 -27.81
N LEU A 64 -8.76 -13.34 -26.90
CA LEU A 64 -9.81 -14.31 -27.24
C LEU A 64 -11.06 -13.65 -27.84
N GLU A 65 -11.40 -12.44 -27.39
CA GLU A 65 -12.51 -11.67 -27.92
C GLU A 65 -12.20 -11.13 -29.33
N PHE A 66 -11.04 -10.49 -29.50
CA PHE A 66 -10.69 -9.75 -30.70
C PHE A 66 -10.09 -10.62 -31.81
N ARG A 67 -9.49 -11.78 -31.50
CA ARG A 67 -8.93 -12.70 -32.53
C ARG A 67 -9.92 -13.16 -33.60
N LYS A 68 -11.23 -13.06 -33.32
CA LYS A 68 -12.29 -13.41 -34.28
C LYS A 68 -12.84 -12.19 -35.02
N LYS A 69 -12.62 -10.99 -34.47
CA LYS A 69 -13.15 -9.71 -34.98
C LYS A 69 -12.13 -8.99 -35.85
N ILE A 70 -10.85 -9.17 -35.56
CA ILE A 70 -9.74 -8.40 -36.12
C ILE A 70 -8.74 -9.32 -36.80
N ARG A 71 -8.18 -8.86 -37.92
CA ARG A 71 -6.98 -9.44 -38.53
C ARG A 71 -5.83 -8.44 -38.38
N LEU A 72 -4.75 -8.89 -37.75
CA LEU A 72 -3.55 -8.07 -37.60
C LEU A 72 -2.92 -7.80 -38.97
N ASP A 73 -2.57 -6.56 -39.22
CA ASP A 73 -1.95 -6.06 -40.43
C ASP A 73 -0.43 -5.81 -40.22
N LYS A 74 0.26 -5.31 -41.25
CA LYS A 74 1.69 -4.98 -41.14
C LYS A 74 1.95 -3.80 -40.19
N MET A 75 0.99 -2.88 -40.06
CA MET A 75 1.09 -1.74 -39.15
C MET A 75 1.00 -2.18 -37.70
N ASP A 76 0.22 -3.23 -37.37
CA ASP A 76 0.26 -3.86 -36.05
C ASP A 76 1.67 -4.32 -35.68
N GLY A 77 2.37 -4.95 -36.63
CA GLY A 77 3.76 -5.36 -36.42
C GLY A 77 4.66 -4.18 -36.07
N LEU A 78 4.50 -3.05 -36.77
CA LEU A 78 5.26 -1.82 -36.51
C LEU A 78 4.87 -1.15 -35.19
N ILE A 79 3.58 -1.01 -34.89
CA ILE A 79 3.09 -0.34 -33.69
C ILE A 79 3.41 -1.17 -32.45
N ILE A 80 3.14 -2.48 -32.46
CA ILE A 80 3.45 -3.39 -31.35
C ILE A 80 4.97 -3.50 -31.18
N GLY A 81 5.72 -3.68 -32.28
CA GLY A 81 7.18 -3.75 -32.25
C GLY A 81 7.79 -2.45 -31.71
N GLY A 82 7.31 -1.30 -32.18
CA GLY A 82 7.72 0.02 -31.69
C GLY A 82 7.37 0.24 -30.22
N ALA A 83 6.17 -0.16 -29.80
CA ALA A 83 5.76 -0.08 -28.39
C ALA A 83 6.66 -0.93 -27.47
N LEU A 84 6.94 -2.18 -27.86
CA LEU A 84 7.84 -3.06 -27.12
C LEU A 84 9.27 -2.50 -27.07
N LEU A 85 9.78 -1.94 -28.17
CA LEU A 85 11.10 -1.32 -28.23
C LEU A 85 11.18 -0.08 -27.33
N LEU A 86 10.17 0.81 -27.38
CA LEU A 86 10.12 2.01 -26.56
C LEU A 86 10.02 1.67 -25.07
N THR A 87 9.11 0.77 -24.69
CA THR A 87 9.01 0.29 -23.30
C THR A 87 10.34 -0.35 -22.87
N GLY A 88 10.93 -1.21 -23.70
CA GLY A 88 12.21 -1.86 -23.44
C GLY A 88 13.36 -0.88 -23.25
N LEU A 89 13.41 0.20 -24.04
CA LEU A 89 14.42 1.25 -23.94
C LEU A 89 14.24 2.09 -22.67
N ILE A 90 13.01 2.56 -22.40
CA ILE A 90 12.70 3.35 -21.20
C ILE A 90 13.03 2.56 -19.94
N VAL A 91 12.56 1.31 -19.88
CA VAL A 91 12.80 0.43 -18.73
C VAL A 91 14.28 0.06 -18.64
N GLY A 92 14.87 -0.39 -19.73
CA GLY A 92 16.26 -0.84 -19.79
C GLY A 92 17.26 0.23 -19.35
N LEU A 93 17.13 1.46 -19.87
CA LEU A 93 17.99 2.58 -19.48
C LEU A 93 17.82 2.93 -18.00
N SER A 94 16.57 2.96 -17.51
CA SER A 94 16.29 3.27 -16.10
C SER A 94 16.87 2.22 -15.15
N LEU A 95 16.72 0.94 -15.49
CA LEU A 95 17.28 -0.18 -14.71
C LEU A 95 18.80 -0.22 -14.76
N TYR A 96 19.40 0.05 -15.92
CA TYR A 96 20.86 0.11 -16.08
C TYR A 96 21.47 1.19 -15.18
N ASN A 97 20.90 2.41 -15.20
CA ASN A 97 21.36 3.52 -14.37
C ASN A 97 21.18 3.25 -12.86
N SER A 98 20.28 2.34 -12.49
CA SER A 98 19.98 2.00 -11.10
C SER A 98 20.58 0.66 -10.66
N LEU A 99 21.40 0.02 -11.49
CA LEU A 99 21.79 -1.38 -11.32
C LEU A 99 22.51 -1.65 -10.00
N ASP A 100 23.41 -0.77 -9.58
CA ASP A 100 24.17 -0.93 -8.34
C ASP A 100 23.28 -0.81 -7.11
N ALA A 101 22.37 0.17 -7.11
CA ALA A 101 21.37 0.31 -6.06
C ALA A 101 20.43 -0.91 -6.01
N LEU A 102 19.99 -1.42 -7.16
CA LEU A 102 19.16 -2.62 -7.26
C LEU A 102 19.89 -3.85 -6.72
N LYS A 103 21.17 -4.04 -7.05
CA LYS A 103 22.00 -5.13 -6.50
C LYS A 103 22.16 -5.00 -4.99
N ALA A 104 22.39 -3.79 -4.48
CA ALA A 104 22.50 -3.55 -3.05
C ALA A 104 21.20 -3.90 -2.31
N VAL A 105 20.04 -3.49 -2.87
CA VAL A 105 18.73 -3.77 -2.27
C VAL A 105 18.35 -5.25 -2.37
N THR A 106 18.53 -5.90 -3.53
CA THR A 106 18.13 -7.30 -3.73
C THR A 106 18.95 -8.29 -2.90
N ASN A 107 20.18 -7.93 -2.52
CA ASN A 107 21.04 -8.74 -1.66
C ASN A 107 20.81 -8.53 -0.15
N THR A 108 19.96 -7.58 0.24
CA THR A 108 19.62 -7.34 1.65
C THR A 108 18.80 -8.47 2.26
N ALA A 109 18.82 -8.56 3.59
CA ALA A 109 17.92 -9.46 4.32
C ALA A 109 16.44 -9.05 4.15
N TYR A 110 16.17 -7.75 3.96
CA TYR A 110 14.85 -7.22 3.63
C TYR A 110 14.95 -5.93 2.79
N PRO A 111 14.16 -5.78 1.71
CA PRO A 111 13.17 -6.72 1.21
C PRO A 111 13.78 -7.84 0.32
N GLY A 112 15.07 -7.79 0.00
CA GLY A 112 15.71 -8.61 -1.03
C GLY A 112 15.48 -10.12 -0.88
N LYS A 113 15.97 -10.71 0.21
CA LYS A 113 15.87 -12.15 0.48
C LYS A 113 14.55 -12.58 1.18
N ARG A 114 13.57 -11.69 1.28
CA ARG A 114 12.29 -11.99 1.94
C ARG A 114 11.49 -13.01 1.12
N ILE A 115 10.87 -13.96 1.83
CA ILE A 115 9.88 -14.89 1.26
C ILE A 115 8.56 -14.73 2.03
N SER A 116 7.45 -14.71 1.28
CA SER A 116 6.07 -14.73 1.78
C SER A 116 5.42 -16.04 1.38
N LEU A 117 4.69 -16.68 2.29
CA LEU A 117 3.97 -17.93 2.01
C LEU A 117 2.45 -17.76 2.00
N GLY A 118 1.94 -16.53 2.16
CA GLY A 118 0.50 -16.29 2.36
C GLY A 118 0.06 -16.60 3.79
N GLY A 119 -1.24 -16.46 4.07
CA GLY A 119 -1.85 -16.86 5.35
C GLY A 119 -1.70 -15.90 6.53
N ASP A 120 -0.96 -14.80 6.36
CA ASP A 120 -0.65 -13.88 7.46
C ASP A 120 -1.77 -12.86 7.79
N ILE A 121 -2.97 -12.97 7.19
CA ILE A 121 -4.11 -12.08 7.49
C ILE A 121 -5.15 -12.76 8.41
N PRO A 122 -5.55 -12.13 9.52
CA PRO A 122 -6.72 -12.57 10.26
C PRO A 122 -7.97 -12.52 9.37
N LYS A 123 -8.73 -13.62 9.29
CA LYS A 123 -9.90 -13.73 8.39
C LYS A 123 -10.95 -12.62 8.56
N ARG A 124 -11.04 -12.02 9.75
CA ARG A 124 -11.96 -10.90 10.08
C ARG A 124 -11.51 -9.55 9.51
N ASP A 125 -10.26 -9.43 9.10
CA ASP A 125 -9.66 -8.19 8.62
C ASP A 125 -9.90 -7.97 7.11
N ILE A 126 -10.60 -8.89 6.43
CA ILE A 126 -10.97 -8.74 5.00
C ILE A 126 -12.15 -7.79 4.77
N PHE A 127 -12.84 -7.36 5.83
CA PHE A 127 -14.02 -6.48 5.77
C PHE A 127 -13.71 -5.02 6.12
N PHE A 128 -12.45 -4.58 5.98
CA PHE A 128 -12.08 -3.19 6.28
C PHE A 128 -12.86 -2.15 5.47
N PHE A 129 -13.37 -2.50 4.29
CA PHE A 129 -14.21 -1.61 3.47
C PHE A 129 -15.44 -1.09 4.22
N LEU A 130 -15.93 -1.80 5.24
CA LEU A 130 -17.05 -1.36 6.08
C LEU A 130 -16.73 -0.02 6.80
N MET A 131 -15.45 0.29 7.02
CA MET A 131 -14.98 1.46 7.78
C MET A 131 -14.48 2.63 6.97
N ASN A 132 -14.41 2.48 5.65
CA ASN A 132 -13.88 3.51 4.77
C ASN A 132 -14.54 4.88 4.97
N TRP A 133 -15.82 4.93 5.32
CA TRP A 133 -16.57 6.18 5.55
C TRP A 133 -16.01 7.02 6.71
N LYS A 134 -15.35 6.38 7.68
CA LYS A 134 -14.87 7.02 8.91
C LYS A 134 -13.39 7.43 8.82
N LEU A 135 -12.62 6.76 7.95
CA LEU A 135 -11.18 7.00 7.75
C LEU A 135 -10.79 8.46 7.49
N PRO A 136 -11.57 9.28 6.76
CA PRO A 136 -11.24 10.70 6.56
C PRO A 136 -11.35 11.55 7.83
N PHE A 137 -12.07 11.07 8.85
CA PHE A 137 -12.47 11.87 10.01
C PHE A 137 -11.79 11.42 11.30
N GLN A 138 -11.31 10.18 11.37
CA GLN A 138 -10.71 9.64 12.59
C GLN A 138 -9.60 8.63 12.28
N ASP A 139 -8.45 8.80 12.94
CA ASP A 139 -7.36 7.83 12.86
C ASP A 139 -7.68 6.52 13.58
N VAL A 140 -7.19 5.43 13.00
CA VAL A 140 -7.35 4.09 13.53
C VAL A 140 -6.34 3.88 14.68
N PRO A 141 -6.77 3.38 15.85
CA PRO A 141 -5.90 3.37 17.03
C PRO A 141 -4.90 2.20 17.08
N TYR A 142 -4.98 1.23 16.16
CA TYR A 142 -4.23 -0.03 16.24
C TYR A 142 -3.32 -0.31 15.03
N THR A 143 -3.41 0.46 13.96
CA THR A 143 -2.60 0.29 12.74
C THR A 143 -2.62 1.58 11.91
N ASN A 144 -1.86 1.61 10.82
CA ASN A 144 -1.89 2.72 9.89
C ASN A 144 -3.20 2.75 9.11
N ASN A 145 -3.79 3.94 8.94
CA ASN A 145 -5.01 4.12 8.14
C ASN A 145 -4.84 3.56 6.72
N SER A 146 -3.68 3.80 6.10
CA SER A 146 -3.36 3.32 4.75
C SER A 146 -3.31 1.80 4.62
N GLU A 147 -3.09 1.07 5.72
CA GLU A 147 -3.08 -0.40 5.71
C GLU A 147 -4.48 -1.01 5.78
N ILE A 148 -5.50 -0.24 6.20
CA ILE A 148 -6.89 -0.69 6.25
C ILE A 148 -7.79 -0.02 5.22
N SER A 149 -7.35 1.07 4.59
CA SER A 149 -8.04 1.66 3.44
C SER A 149 -8.28 0.60 2.37
N SER A 150 -9.54 0.38 2.02
CA SER A 150 -9.96 -0.68 1.10
C SER A 150 -10.90 -0.14 0.02
N PHE A 151 -11.41 -1.02 -0.84
CA PHE A 151 -12.39 -0.68 -1.86
C PHE A 151 -13.78 -1.17 -1.48
N TYR A 152 -14.81 -0.38 -1.78
CA TYR A 152 -16.18 -0.86 -1.71
C TYR A 152 -16.46 -1.88 -2.82
N HIS A 153 -16.98 -3.04 -2.43
CA HIS A 153 -17.28 -4.12 -3.36
C HIS A 153 -18.41 -5.04 -2.85
N LEU A 154 -19.01 -5.79 -3.76
CA LEU A 154 -20.11 -6.72 -3.54
C LEU A 154 -19.66 -8.19 -3.58
N PHE A 155 -18.36 -8.48 -3.48
CA PHE A 155 -17.81 -9.85 -3.62
C PHE A 155 -18.54 -10.88 -2.74
N PHE A 156 -18.80 -10.58 -1.47
CA PHE A 156 -19.48 -11.51 -0.54
C PHE A 156 -20.98 -11.73 -0.83
N ILE A 157 -21.58 -10.88 -1.67
CA ILE A 157 -22.92 -11.08 -2.24
C ILE A 157 -22.82 -11.97 -3.49
N ILE A 158 -21.79 -11.78 -4.30
CA ILE A 158 -21.53 -12.53 -5.54
C ILE A 158 -21.13 -13.97 -5.25
N LEU A 159 -20.34 -14.19 -4.19
CA LEU A 159 -19.83 -15.49 -3.78
C LEU A 159 -20.91 -16.58 -3.67
N PRO A 160 -21.98 -16.43 -2.86
CA PRO A 160 -23.05 -17.42 -2.77
C PRO A 160 -23.88 -17.55 -4.06
N LEU A 161 -23.91 -16.52 -4.91
CA LEU A 161 -24.62 -16.54 -6.20
C LEU A 161 -23.80 -17.16 -7.33
N SER A 162 -22.49 -17.27 -7.16
CA SER A 162 -21.57 -17.69 -8.22
C SER A 162 -21.94 -19.01 -8.92
N PRO A 163 -22.49 -20.05 -8.25
CA PRO A 163 -22.94 -21.25 -8.96
C PRO A 163 -24.06 -20.94 -9.96
N PHE A 164 -25.05 -20.13 -9.58
CA PHE A 164 -26.17 -19.76 -10.47
C PHE A 164 -25.74 -18.85 -11.63
N ILE A 165 -24.72 -18.02 -11.39
CA ILE A 165 -24.18 -17.07 -12.37
C ILE A 165 -23.32 -17.81 -13.40
N PHE A 166 -22.43 -18.70 -12.97
CA PHE A 166 -21.37 -19.25 -13.82
C PHE A 166 -21.62 -20.70 -14.27
N TYR A 167 -22.43 -21.49 -13.56
CA TYR A 167 -22.66 -22.89 -13.95
C TYR A 167 -23.23 -22.98 -15.37
N ARG A 168 -22.49 -23.65 -16.26
CA ARG A 168 -22.76 -23.77 -17.71
C ARG A 168 -22.84 -22.43 -18.48
N LYS A 169 -22.46 -21.31 -17.88
CA LYS A 169 -22.56 -19.94 -18.45
C LYS A 169 -21.24 -19.16 -18.42
N ILE A 170 -20.11 -19.83 -18.21
CA ILE A 170 -18.79 -19.19 -18.14
C ILE A 170 -18.49 -18.40 -19.42
N ARG A 171 -18.78 -18.97 -20.60
CA ARG A 171 -18.50 -18.32 -21.88
C ARG A 171 -19.26 -17.00 -22.06
N GLU A 172 -20.52 -16.95 -21.63
CA GLU A 172 -21.35 -15.74 -21.68
C GLU A 172 -20.88 -14.67 -20.67
N ASN A 173 -20.25 -15.10 -19.58
CA ASN A 173 -19.89 -14.27 -18.43
C ASN A 173 -18.38 -14.26 -18.17
N ILE A 174 -17.56 -14.35 -19.22
CA ILE A 174 -16.13 -14.65 -19.10
C ILE A 174 -15.38 -13.63 -18.24
N TYR A 175 -15.66 -12.34 -18.40
CA TYR A 175 -15.04 -11.26 -17.62
C TYR A 175 -15.40 -11.36 -16.13
N GLY A 176 -16.68 -11.60 -15.82
CA GLY A 176 -17.13 -11.84 -14.45
C GLY A 176 -16.49 -13.08 -13.84
N PHE A 177 -16.36 -14.16 -14.62
CA PHE A 177 -15.75 -15.40 -14.15
C PHE A 177 -14.25 -15.24 -13.86
N ILE A 178 -13.50 -14.59 -14.77
CA ILE A 178 -12.07 -14.31 -14.59
C ILE A 178 -11.83 -13.49 -13.32
N LEU A 179 -12.57 -12.39 -13.15
CA LEU A 179 -12.47 -11.54 -11.96
C LEU A 179 -12.85 -12.29 -10.69
N PHE A 180 -13.88 -13.14 -10.74
CA PHE A 180 -14.30 -13.96 -9.61
C PHE A 180 -13.22 -14.96 -9.19
N ILE A 181 -12.65 -15.72 -10.12
CA ILE A 181 -11.57 -16.68 -9.83
C ILE A 181 -10.33 -15.96 -9.31
N TYR A 182 -10.00 -14.79 -9.86
CA TYR A 182 -8.89 -13.97 -9.37
C TYR A 182 -9.12 -13.51 -7.92
N CYS A 183 -10.33 -13.09 -7.58
CA CYS A 183 -10.70 -12.73 -6.21
C CYS A 183 -10.61 -13.92 -5.25
N ILE A 184 -11.10 -15.10 -5.68
CA ILE A 184 -10.98 -16.35 -4.90
C ILE A 184 -9.52 -16.68 -4.64
N PHE A 185 -8.66 -16.63 -5.66
CA PHE A 185 -7.24 -16.86 -5.51
C PHE A 185 -6.62 -15.94 -4.44
N ASN A 186 -6.91 -14.63 -4.49
CA ASN A 186 -6.38 -13.68 -3.50
C ASN A 186 -6.89 -13.98 -2.09
N LEU A 187 -8.17 -14.35 -1.93
CA LEU A 187 -8.70 -14.74 -0.62
C LEU A 187 -8.01 -16.00 -0.08
N LEU A 188 -7.76 -16.99 -0.92
CA LEU A 188 -7.06 -18.20 -0.53
C LEU A 188 -5.59 -17.89 -0.16
N TRP A 189 -4.90 -17.03 -0.94
CA TRP A 189 -3.56 -16.55 -0.62
C TRP A 189 -3.50 -15.85 0.75
N MET A 190 -4.50 -15.02 1.06
CA MET A 190 -4.59 -14.35 2.36
C MET A 190 -4.92 -15.32 3.51
N ALA A 191 -5.66 -16.40 3.24
CA ALA A 191 -6.19 -17.30 4.25
C ALA A 191 -5.29 -18.49 4.61
N PHE A 192 -4.42 -18.92 3.69
CA PHE A 192 -3.63 -20.14 3.85
C PHE A 192 -2.16 -19.91 3.55
N ALA A 193 -1.29 -20.64 4.24
CA ALA A 193 0.12 -20.73 3.91
C ALA A 193 0.34 -21.78 2.80
N TYR A 194 1.23 -21.49 1.87
CA TYR A 194 1.52 -22.32 0.70
C TYR A 194 2.95 -22.87 0.76
N PRO A 195 3.22 -24.03 0.14
CA PRO A 195 4.57 -24.53 -0.07
C PRO A 195 5.46 -23.49 -0.75
N GLU A 196 6.68 -23.33 -0.25
CA GLU A 196 7.64 -22.33 -0.74
C GLU A 196 7.93 -22.47 -2.25
N ILE A 197 7.98 -23.70 -2.76
CA ILE A 197 8.20 -23.99 -4.18
C ILE A 197 7.08 -23.36 -5.02
N LEU A 198 5.82 -23.54 -4.62
CA LEU A 198 4.67 -22.95 -5.35
C LEU A 198 4.70 -21.42 -5.28
N ALA A 199 4.99 -20.86 -4.11
CA ALA A 199 5.11 -19.41 -3.94
C ALA A 199 6.23 -18.82 -4.82
N LYS A 200 7.39 -19.49 -4.90
CA LYS A 200 8.52 -19.06 -5.75
C LYS A 200 8.22 -19.18 -7.24
N LEU A 201 7.67 -20.32 -7.68
CA LEU A 201 7.36 -20.57 -9.10
C LEU A 201 6.31 -19.58 -9.64
N THR A 202 5.34 -19.21 -8.81
CA THR A 202 4.30 -18.23 -9.16
C THR A 202 4.73 -16.78 -8.88
N LEU A 203 5.95 -16.56 -8.36
CA LEU A 203 6.44 -15.27 -7.86
C LEU A 203 5.66 -14.71 -6.65
N TRP A 204 4.57 -15.34 -6.21
CA TRP A 204 3.81 -14.91 -5.04
C TRP A 204 4.64 -14.93 -3.73
N SER A 205 5.83 -15.55 -3.72
CA SER A 205 6.83 -15.40 -2.67
C SER A 205 7.20 -13.94 -2.38
N TYR A 206 7.00 -13.03 -3.32
CA TYR A 206 7.24 -11.59 -3.14
C TYR A 206 6.04 -10.82 -2.60
N VAL A 207 4.86 -11.45 -2.48
CA VAL A 207 3.57 -10.82 -2.14
C VAL A 207 3.19 -11.12 -0.69
N PRO A 208 3.38 -10.17 0.26
CA PRO A 208 2.83 -10.30 1.60
C PRO A 208 1.30 -10.46 1.54
N ALA A 209 0.73 -11.31 2.40
CA ALA A 209 -0.72 -11.53 2.45
C ALA A 209 -1.51 -10.21 2.54
N GLN A 210 -1.04 -9.26 3.36
CA GLN A 210 -1.66 -7.95 3.52
C GLN A 210 -1.69 -7.11 2.23
N ARG A 211 -0.71 -7.27 1.33
CA ARG A 211 -0.67 -6.55 0.05
C ARG A 211 -1.62 -7.16 -0.98
N ALA A 212 -1.98 -8.43 -0.84
CA ALA A 212 -3.02 -9.06 -1.66
C ALA A 212 -4.41 -8.46 -1.42
N LEU A 213 -4.68 -7.88 -0.23
CA LEU A 213 -5.96 -7.23 0.07
C LEU A 213 -6.27 -6.08 -0.89
N LEU A 214 -5.27 -5.26 -1.24
CA LEU A 214 -5.43 -4.17 -2.21
C LEU A 214 -5.83 -4.72 -3.57
N SER A 215 -5.14 -5.77 -4.04
CA SER A 215 -5.43 -6.36 -5.34
C SER A 215 -6.78 -7.08 -5.36
N PHE A 216 -7.16 -7.75 -4.28
CA PHE A 216 -8.48 -8.33 -4.08
C PHE A 216 -9.55 -7.25 -4.14
N GLY A 217 -9.44 -6.19 -3.33
CA GLY A 217 -10.42 -5.12 -3.27
C GLY A 217 -10.63 -4.45 -4.62
N PHE A 218 -9.54 -4.14 -5.33
CA PHE A 218 -9.61 -3.56 -6.66
C PHE A 218 -10.33 -4.48 -7.68
N ALA A 219 -9.94 -5.75 -7.76
CA ALA A 219 -10.59 -6.71 -8.66
C ALA A 219 -12.05 -6.99 -8.26
N ALA A 220 -12.35 -7.01 -6.96
CA ALA A 220 -13.69 -7.17 -6.43
C ALA A 220 -14.58 -5.97 -6.80
N THR A 221 -14.05 -4.75 -6.84
CA THR A 221 -14.79 -3.58 -7.33
C THR A 221 -15.11 -3.72 -8.82
N LEU A 222 -14.15 -4.12 -9.66
CA LEU A 222 -14.42 -4.38 -11.08
C LEU A 222 -15.49 -5.47 -11.26
N LEU A 223 -15.40 -6.55 -10.47
CA LEU A 223 -16.39 -7.63 -10.45
C LEU A 223 -17.77 -7.12 -10.03
N SER A 224 -17.81 -6.18 -9.08
CA SER A 224 -19.05 -5.58 -8.59
C SER A 224 -19.74 -4.74 -9.67
N ILE A 225 -18.98 -3.94 -10.40
CA ILE A 225 -19.49 -3.14 -11.53
C ILE A 225 -20.10 -4.07 -12.58
N TRP A 226 -19.38 -5.12 -12.96
CA TRP A 226 -19.88 -6.14 -13.88
C TRP A 226 -21.16 -6.81 -13.34
N PHE A 227 -21.17 -7.21 -12.07
CA PHE A 227 -22.30 -7.90 -11.45
C PHE A 227 -23.56 -7.04 -11.36
N ILE A 228 -23.43 -5.75 -11.06
CA ILE A 228 -24.55 -4.79 -11.04
C ILE A 228 -25.21 -4.75 -12.43
N GLY A 229 -24.40 -4.63 -13.49
CA GLY A 229 -24.90 -4.67 -14.87
C GLY A 229 -25.59 -6.00 -15.20
N TYR A 230 -24.97 -7.12 -14.81
CA TYR A 230 -25.52 -8.46 -15.01
C TYR A 230 -26.87 -8.66 -14.32
N ILE A 231 -26.97 -8.39 -13.01
CA ILE A 231 -28.16 -8.72 -12.22
C ILE A 231 -29.36 -7.85 -12.59
N TRP A 232 -29.13 -6.60 -13.02
CA TRP A 232 -30.21 -5.72 -13.46
C TRP A 232 -30.85 -6.14 -14.79
N GLN A 233 -30.11 -6.87 -15.64
CA GLN A 233 -30.63 -7.42 -16.90
C GLN A 233 -31.32 -8.78 -16.75
N LYS A 234 -31.05 -9.53 -15.68
CA LYS A 234 -31.68 -10.85 -15.44
C LYS A 234 -33.02 -10.74 -14.73
N LYS A 235 -33.83 -11.81 -14.73
CA LYS A 235 -35.06 -11.87 -13.93
C LYS A 235 -34.73 -11.69 -12.44
N SER A 236 -35.66 -11.08 -11.70
CA SER A 236 -35.52 -10.91 -10.26
C SER A 236 -35.35 -12.26 -9.57
N LEU A 237 -34.47 -12.30 -8.57
CA LEU A 237 -34.27 -13.50 -7.76
C LEU A 237 -35.52 -13.81 -6.94
N PRO A 238 -35.78 -15.09 -6.61
CA PRO A 238 -36.81 -15.45 -5.66
C PRO A 238 -36.58 -14.75 -4.32
N PHE A 239 -37.66 -14.33 -3.66
CA PHE A 239 -37.59 -13.58 -2.40
C PHE A 239 -36.76 -14.29 -1.32
N LEU A 240 -36.91 -15.62 -1.22
CA LEU A 240 -36.16 -16.44 -0.27
C LEU A 240 -34.64 -16.35 -0.50
N VAL A 241 -34.18 -16.40 -1.76
CA VAL A 241 -32.76 -16.29 -2.11
C VAL A 241 -32.22 -14.92 -1.72
N MET A 242 -32.97 -13.85 -1.98
CA MET A 242 -32.57 -12.49 -1.60
C MET A 242 -32.40 -12.35 -0.09
N ILE A 243 -33.38 -12.84 0.69
CA ILE A 243 -33.31 -12.82 2.16
C ILE A 243 -32.13 -13.65 2.65
N SER A 244 -31.93 -14.87 2.14
CA SER A 244 -30.81 -15.72 2.55
C SER A 244 -29.48 -15.01 2.36
N ILE A 245 -29.26 -14.37 1.21
CA ILE A 245 -28.02 -13.64 0.92
C ILE A 245 -27.86 -12.41 1.82
N ALA A 246 -28.94 -11.65 2.03
CA ALA A 246 -28.93 -10.50 2.92
C ALA A 246 -28.57 -10.92 4.36
N THR A 247 -29.25 -11.93 4.88
CA THR A 247 -29.02 -12.46 6.24
C THR A 247 -27.59 -12.99 6.40
N ILE A 248 -27.08 -13.78 5.45
CA ILE A 248 -25.70 -14.30 5.50
C ILE A 248 -24.69 -13.15 5.56
N ASN A 249 -24.84 -12.13 4.70
CA ASN A 249 -23.92 -10.99 4.68
C ASN A 249 -24.02 -10.18 5.98
N LEU A 250 -25.23 -9.93 6.50
CA LEU A 250 -25.42 -9.20 7.75
C LEU A 250 -24.79 -9.92 8.95
N VAL A 251 -24.96 -11.25 9.05
CA VAL A 251 -24.35 -12.05 10.11
C VAL A 251 -22.82 -11.99 10.03
N VAL A 252 -22.25 -12.17 8.84
CA VAL A 252 -20.80 -12.11 8.64
C VAL A 252 -20.24 -10.72 8.95
N TYR A 253 -20.91 -9.66 8.50
CA TYR A 253 -20.49 -8.29 8.76
C TYR A 253 -20.61 -7.95 10.24
N TYR A 254 -21.71 -8.31 10.90
CA TYR A 254 -21.87 -8.16 12.35
C TYR A 254 -20.75 -8.87 13.11
N PHE A 255 -20.47 -10.13 12.78
CA PHE A 255 -19.40 -10.90 13.40
C PHE A 255 -18.04 -10.21 13.24
N SER A 256 -17.74 -9.71 12.03
CA SER A 256 -16.51 -8.98 11.75
C SER A 256 -16.40 -7.68 12.56
N LEU A 257 -17.48 -6.92 12.66
CA LEU A 257 -17.55 -5.65 13.38
C LEU A 257 -17.45 -5.85 14.89
N HIS A 258 -17.98 -6.95 15.41
CA HIS A 258 -18.06 -7.20 16.86
C HIS A 258 -16.84 -7.93 17.42
N THR A 259 -16.28 -8.89 16.67
CA THR A 259 -15.21 -9.77 17.17
C THR A 259 -13.80 -9.38 16.71
N GLY A 260 -13.68 -8.49 15.70
CA GLY A 260 -12.40 -8.06 15.13
C GLY A 260 -11.84 -6.77 15.70
N ASN A 261 -10.71 -6.32 15.16
CA ASN A 261 -10.09 -5.05 15.52
C ASN A 261 -11.00 -3.85 15.20
N LEU A 262 -11.92 -4.02 14.25
CA LEU A 262 -12.95 -3.04 13.91
C LEU A 262 -13.75 -2.57 15.13
N ARG A 263 -13.97 -3.42 16.14
CA ARG A 263 -14.71 -3.05 17.36
C ARG A 263 -14.06 -1.92 18.17
N PHE A 264 -12.74 -1.73 18.01
CA PHE A 264 -12.00 -0.66 18.70
C PHE A 264 -12.13 0.69 17.99
N TYR A 265 -12.65 0.69 16.76
CA TYR A 265 -12.80 1.88 15.93
C TYR A 265 -14.29 2.28 15.75
N VAL A 266 -15.21 1.35 15.96
CA VAL A 266 -16.65 1.50 15.68
C VAL A 266 -17.46 1.35 16.95
N THR A 267 -18.32 2.32 17.22
CA THR A 267 -19.30 2.26 18.30
C THR A 267 -20.45 1.32 17.95
N ARG A 268 -21.24 0.92 18.96
CA ARG A 268 -22.42 0.06 18.72
C ARG A 268 -23.45 0.72 17.81
N VAL A 269 -23.63 2.04 17.91
CA VAL A 269 -24.58 2.80 17.07
C VAL A 269 -24.09 2.84 15.62
N GLU A 270 -22.81 3.12 15.39
CA GLU A 270 -22.22 3.10 14.05
C GLU A 270 -22.31 1.70 13.42
N MET A 271 -22.07 0.64 14.20
CA MET A 271 -22.23 -0.74 13.75
C MET A 271 -23.66 -1.03 13.24
N ILE A 272 -24.69 -0.61 14.00
CA ILE A 272 -26.09 -0.75 13.58
C ILE A 272 -26.34 0.07 12.29
N GLY A 273 -25.83 1.30 12.23
CA GLY A 273 -25.92 2.15 11.04
C GLY A 273 -25.33 1.48 9.78
N ILE A 274 -24.13 0.91 9.90
CA ILE A 274 -23.46 0.18 8.80
C ILE A 274 -24.32 -1.00 8.32
N LEU A 275 -24.91 -1.77 9.25
CA LEU A 275 -25.76 -2.91 8.92
C LEU A 275 -27.07 -2.47 8.24
N ILE A 276 -27.68 -1.37 8.68
CA ILE A 276 -28.88 -0.78 8.05
C ILE A 276 -28.55 -0.33 6.62
N VAL A 277 -27.49 0.47 6.45
CA VAL A 277 -27.08 0.97 5.13
C VAL A 277 -26.74 -0.17 4.17
N THR A 278 -26.04 -1.19 4.66
CA THR A 278 -25.76 -2.40 3.89
C THR A 278 -27.04 -3.13 3.49
N THR A 279 -28.00 -3.25 4.40
CA THR A 279 -29.31 -3.88 4.11
C THR A 279 -30.04 -3.12 3.01
N ILE A 280 -30.08 -1.79 3.10
CA ILE A 280 -30.68 -0.93 2.07
C ILE A 280 -30.01 -1.17 0.71
N LEU A 281 -28.68 -1.20 0.66
CA LEU A 281 -27.93 -1.48 -0.57
C LEU A 281 -28.27 -2.85 -1.17
N ILE A 282 -28.27 -3.92 -0.36
CA ILE A 282 -28.57 -5.28 -0.83
C ILE A 282 -30.01 -5.38 -1.34
N VAL A 283 -30.98 -4.83 -0.61
CA VAL A 283 -32.39 -4.84 -1.01
C VAL A 283 -32.59 -4.02 -2.28
N ALA A 284 -32.05 -2.80 -2.35
CA ALA A 284 -32.16 -1.94 -3.52
C ALA A 284 -31.52 -2.57 -4.75
N LEU A 285 -30.39 -3.26 -4.59
CA LEU A 285 -29.73 -4.01 -5.66
C LEU A 285 -30.65 -5.10 -6.25
N PHE A 286 -31.18 -5.99 -5.40
CA PHE A 286 -31.99 -7.13 -5.84
C PHE A 286 -33.40 -6.76 -6.29
N LYS A 287 -34.03 -5.77 -5.65
CA LYS A 287 -35.32 -5.20 -6.09
C LYS A 287 -35.17 -4.27 -7.29
N LYS A 288 -33.93 -4.01 -7.73
CA LYS A 288 -33.60 -3.10 -8.83
C LYS A 288 -34.13 -1.68 -8.62
N TRP A 289 -34.13 -1.22 -7.38
CA TRP A 289 -34.40 0.18 -7.03
C TRP A 289 -33.17 1.01 -7.39
N LYS A 290 -32.90 1.15 -8.69
CA LYS A 290 -31.65 1.67 -9.24
C LYS A 290 -31.30 3.04 -8.67
N LEU A 291 -32.28 3.93 -8.55
CA LEU A 291 -32.08 5.26 -7.99
C LEU A 291 -31.62 5.20 -6.53
N LEU A 292 -32.32 4.44 -5.69
CA LEU A 292 -31.95 4.28 -4.28
C LEU A 292 -30.57 3.64 -4.14
N PHE A 293 -30.30 2.54 -4.88
CA PHE A 293 -29.00 1.88 -4.86
C PHE A 293 -27.87 2.83 -5.24
N THR A 294 -28.03 3.55 -6.36
CA THR A 294 -27.00 4.47 -6.86
C THR A 294 -26.78 5.63 -5.91
N ILE A 295 -27.84 6.27 -5.39
CA ILE A 295 -27.71 7.37 -4.42
C ILE A 295 -27.00 6.88 -3.16
N THR A 296 -27.45 5.76 -2.56
CA THR A 296 -26.82 5.24 -1.34
C THR A 296 -25.34 4.90 -1.55
N LEU A 297 -25.00 4.20 -2.65
CA LEU A 297 -23.61 3.85 -2.94
C LEU A 297 -22.76 5.10 -3.20
N LEU A 298 -23.29 6.06 -3.98
CA LEU A 298 -22.61 7.30 -4.29
C LEU A 298 -22.36 8.12 -3.01
N SER A 299 -23.36 8.26 -2.13
CA SER A 299 -23.20 8.95 -0.85
C SER A 299 -22.07 8.37 -0.02
N ILE A 300 -21.98 7.04 0.09
CA ILE A 300 -20.92 6.37 0.86
C ILE A 300 -19.54 6.62 0.24
N VAL A 301 -19.43 6.53 -1.10
CA VAL A 301 -18.17 6.78 -1.81
C VAL A 301 -17.74 8.24 -1.67
N LEU A 302 -18.67 9.20 -1.81
CA LEU A 302 -18.38 10.63 -1.65
C LEU A 302 -17.97 10.97 -0.21
N ILE A 303 -18.69 10.46 0.80
CA ILE A 303 -18.32 10.69 2.21
C ILE A 303 -16.92 10.13 2.51
N SER A 304 -16.57 8.98 1.94
CA SER A 304 -15.25 8.36 2.15
C SER A 304 -14.12 9.07 1.40
N GLY A 305 -14.43 9.79 0.31
CA GLY A 305 -13.43 10.35 -0.61
C GLY A 305 -13.31 11.88 -0.60
N CYS A 306 -14.43 12.60 -0.62
CA CYS A 306 -14.45 14.07 -0.80
C CYS A 306 -13.78 14.83 0.35
N PHE A 307 -13.74 14.25 1.55
CA PHE A 307 -13.11 14.85 2.72
C PHE A 307 -11.61 14.55 2.82
N VAL A 308 -11.07 13.74 1.91
CA VAL A 308 -9.63 13.54 1.76
C VAL A 308 -9.14 14.55 0.74
N ASN A 309 -8.46 15.61 1.20
CA ASN A 309 -7.90 16.61 0.30
C ASN A 309 -6.73 16.01 -0.51
N PRO A 310 -6.88 15.81 -1.84
CA PRO A 310 -5.81 15.22 -2.65
C PRO A 310 -4.75 16.26 -3.05
N ILE A 311 -5.03 17.56 -2.83
CA ILE A 311 -4.16 18.66 -3.23
C ILE A 311 -3.40 19.14 -1.98
N VAL A 312 -2.12 18.80 -1.93
CA VAL A 312 -1.18 19.38 -0.97
C VAL A 312 -0.67 20.70 -1.55
N GLN A 313 -0.90 21.81 -0.85
CA GLN A 313 -0.42 23.14 -1.26
C GLN A 313 0.73 23.61 -0.36
N GLY A 314 1.87 23.89 -0.98
CA GLY A 314 3.05 24.42 -0.30
C GLY A 314 3.69 23.45 0.69
N VAL A 315 4.61 24.00 1.47
CA VAL A 315 5.42 23.25 2.44
C VAL A 315 5.43 23.92 3.83
N SER A 316 4.60 24.95 4.01
CA SER A 316 4.49 25.74 5.26
C SER A 316 4.11 24.88 6.46
N ALA A 317 3.20 23.92 6.29
CA ALA A 317 2.80 22.95 7.31
C ALA A 317 3.99 22.15 7.89
N VAL A 318 5.10 22.08 7.16
CA VAL A 318 6.36 21.51 7.60
C VAL A 318 7.33 22.60 8.08
N TYR A 319 7.62 23.59 7.25
CA TYR A 319 8.77 24.48 7.47
C TYR A 319 8.50 25.67 8.40
N GLU A 320 7.24 26.05 8.60
CA GLU A 320 6.87 27.18 9.48
C GLU A 320 6.58 26.73 10.92
N LYS A 321 6.69 25.42 11.21
CA LYS A 321 6.62 24.93 12.59
C LYS A 321 7.76 25.53 13.40
N LYS A 322 7.46 25.96 14.63
CA LYS A 322 8.43 26.59 15.55
C LYS A 322 9.69 25.75 15.73
N ILE A 323 9.53 24.42 15.87
CA ILE A 323 10.67 23.50 15.97
C ILE A 323 11.50 23.45 14.69
N ALA A 324 10.90 23.50 13.49
CA ALA A 324 11.64 23.54 12.23
C ALA A 324 12.42 24.83 12.07
N LEU A 325 11.80 25.97 12.40
CA LEU A 325 12.49 27.26 12.41
C LEU A 325 13.70 27.23 13.35
N LYS A 326 13.54 26.62 14.55
CA LYS A 326 14.64 26.51 15.51
C LYS A 326 15.76 25.56 15.05
N ILE A 327 15.42 24.43 14.44
CA ILE A 327 16.41 23.51 13.85
C ILE A 327 17.20 24.22 12.75
N LYS A 328 16.52 24.93 11.84
CA LYS A 328 17.16 25.71 10.77
C LYS A 328 18.04 26.84 11.30
N GLU A 329 17.62 27.51 12.37
CA GLU A 329 18.44 28.53 13.05
C GLU A 329 19.73 27.90 13.60
N ILE A 330 19.64 26.77 14.29
CA ILE A 330 20.80 26.06 14.83
C ILE A 330 21.74 25.61 13.70
N GLU A 331 21.22 25.01 12.64
CA GLU A 331 22.01 24.58 11.48
C GLU A 331 22.71 25.75 10.77
N ARG A 332 22.08 26.93 10.72
CA ARG A 332 22.74 28.14 10.18
C ARG A 332 23.89 28.63 11.06
N CYS A 333 23.76 28.51 12.38
CA CYS A 333 24.79 28.95 13.32
C CYS A 333 25.91 27.93 13.52
N ASP A 334 25.63 26.63 13.36
CA ASP A 334 26.56 25.53 13.56
C ASP A 334 26.30 24.46 12.47
N PRO A 335 26.76 24.71 11.23
CA PRO A 335 26.41 23.90 10.07
C PRO A 335 27.12 22.54 10.04
N ASN A 336 26.53 21.60 9.29
CA ASN A 336 27.03 20.26 9.00
C ASN A 336 27.33 19.42 10.25
N GLN A 337 26.67 19.71 11.37
CA GLN A 337 26.80 18.90 12.58
C GLN A 337 25.91 17.66 12.49
N LEU A 338 26.27 16.58 13.17
CA LEU A 338 25.47 15.35 13.15
C LEU A 338 24.32 15.42 14.17
N TRP A 339 23.10 15.20 13.68
CA TRP A 339 21.87 15.19 14.46
C TRP A 339 21.31 13.78 14.63
N ALA A 340 20.57 13.53 15.72
CA ALA A 340 19.72 12.35 15.85
C ALA A 340 18.32 12.71 16.37
N GLY A 341 17.29 12.03 15.86
CA GLY A 341 15.90 12.31 16.20
C GLY A 341 15.14 11.07 16.67
N GLU A 342 14.44 11.18 17.80
CA GLU A 342 13.50 10.16 18.27
C GLU A 342 12.15 10.23 17.52
N ARG A 343 11.41 9.11 17.54
CA ARG A 343 10.09 9.00 16.89
C ARG A 343 10.15 9.45 15.42
N LEU A 344 9.17 10.19 14.94
CA LEU A 344 9.08 10.65 13.55
C LEU A 344 10.17 11.66 13.14
N MET A 345 11.04 12.09 14.07
CA MET A 345 12.15 13.01 13.75
C MET A 345 13.20 12.38 12.84
N TYR A 346 13.28 11.05 12.74
CA TYR A 346 14.15 10.38 11.76
C TYR A 346 13.84 10.83 10.31
N GLY A 347 12.58 11.10 9.98
CA GLY A 347 12.17 11.58 8.65
C GLY A 347 12.10 13.10 8.57
N TYR A 348 11.78 13.76 9.68
CA TYR A 348 11.60 15.21 9.73
C TYR A 348 12.93 15.97 9.65
N LEU A 349 13.98 15.50 10.32
CA LEU A 349 15.28 16.15 10.31
C LEU A 349 15.94 16.17 8.92
N PRO A 350 16.06 15.05 8.17
CA PRO A 350 16.61 15.09 6.81
C PRO A 350 15.83 16.00 5.87
N MET A 351 14.50 16.07 6.03
CA MET A 351 13.65 16.96 5.23
C MET A 351 13.98 18.45 5.47
N LEU A 352 14.50 18.81 6.64
CA LEU A 352 14.98 20.17 6.92
C LEU A 352 16.41 20.43 6.40
N GLY A 353 17.05 19.43 5.79
CA GLY A 353 18.39 19.53 5.23
C GLY A 353 19.52 19.38 6.25
N VAL A 354 19.23 18.93 7.48
CA VAL A 354 20.29 18.70 8.49
C VAL A 354 20.96 17.34 8.30
N HIS A 355 22.25 17.26 8.61
CA HIS A 355 23.00 16.01 8.55
C HIS A 355 22.59 15.08 9.71
N THR A 356 22.05 13.89 9.42
CA THR A 356 21.50 13.01 10.46
C THR A 356 22.17 11.65 10.54
N TYR A 357 22.21 11.12 11.77
CA TYR A 357 22.59 9.74 12.06
C TYR A 357 21.50 8.76 11.63
N ASN A 358 20.23 9.13 11.82
CA ASN A 358 19.10 8.27 11.55
C ASN A 358 18.11 8.86 10.55
N GLY A 359 17.42 7.98 9.84
CA GLY A 359 16.54 8.31 8.72
C GLY A 359 16.00 7.07 8.03
N VAL A 360 15.53 7.24 6.79
CA VAL A 360 15.15 6.12 5.91
C VAL A 360 16.35 5.75 5.05
N ALA A 361 16.91 4.57 5.27
CA ALA A 361 18.02 4.04 4.49
C ALA A 361 17.50 3.05 3.45
N PHE A 362 17.70 3.37 2.16
CA PHE A 362 17.34 2.45 1.07
C PHE A 362 18.32 1.27 0.96
N THR A 363 19.59 1.53 1.23
CA THR A 363 20.66 0.54 1.27
C THR A 363 21.33 0.54 2.65
N PRO A 364 21.84 -0.62 3.11
CA PRO A 364 22.42 -0.72 4.44
C PRO A 364 23.78 -0.03 4.51
N ASN A 365 23.97 0.84 5.50
CA ASN A 365 25.29 1.40 5.81
C ASN A 365 25.99 0.55 6.88
N PHE A 366 26.72 -0.47 6.46
CA PHE A 366 27.39 -1.38 7.39
C PHE A 366 28.44 -0.67 8.27
N ASN A 367 29.12 0.35 7.75
CA ASN A 367 30.15 1.08 8.48
C ASN A 367 29.56 1.92 9.62
N ALA A 368 28.39 2.53 9.42
CA ALA A 368 27.72 3.32 10.45
C ALA A 368 27.37 2.52 11.71
N PHE A 369 27.17 1.21 11.59
CA PHE A 369 26.77 0.37 12.74
C PHE A 369 27.93 -0.41 13.38
N LYS A 370 29.15 -0.35 12.83
CA LYS A 370 30.34 -1.00 13.43
C LYS A 370 30.58 -0.62 14.90
N PRO A 371 30.42 0.65 15.35
CA PRO A 371 30.59 0.98 16.76
C PRO A 371 29.60 0.26 17.71
N LEU A 372 28.39 -0.05 17.22
CA LEU A 372 27.35 -0.76 17.97
C LEU A 372 27.39 -2.28 17.80
N ASP A 373 28.05 -2.75 16.75
CA ASP A 373 28.22 -4.18 16.45
C ASP A 373 29.62 -4.49 15.88
N PRO A 374 30.70 -4.37 16.70
CA PRO A 374 32.06 -4.54 16.21
C PRO A 374 32.35 -5.95 15.65
N LYS A 375 31.62 -6.96 16.15
CA LYS A 375 31.74 -8.36 15.73
C LYS A 375 30.72 -8.75 14.63
N SER A 376 29.94 -7.79 14.11
CA SER A 376 28.92 -8.01 13.08
C SER A 376 27.87 -9.09 13.41
N LYS A 377 27.62 -9.36 14.70
CA LYS A 377 26.68 -10.40 15.15
C LYS A 377 25.21 -10.02 14.91
N LYS A 378 24.93 -8.74 14.75
CA LYS A 378 23.61 -8.14 14.54
C LYS A 378 23.44 -7.62 13.10
N GLN A 379 24.32 -8.00 12.17
CA GLN A 379 24.24 -7.57 10.76
C GLN A 379 22.88 -7.83 10.13
N PHE A 380 22.20 -8.91 10.49
CA PHE A 380 20.82 -9.17 10.05
C PHE A 380 19.85 -8.01 10.34
N ILE A 381 20.03 -7.26 11.43
CA ILE A 381 19.15 -6.14 11.82
C ILE A 381 19.32 -4.97 10.87
N TYR A 382 20.55 -4.55 10.57
CA TYR A 382 20.81 -3.36 9.76
C TYR A 382 21.05 -3.64 8.26
N ASN A 383 21.17 -4.91 7.86
CA ASN A 383 21.22 -5.33 6.45
C ASN A 383 19.83 -5.29 5.77
N ARG A 384 19.22 -4.11 5.68
CA ARG A 384 17.89 -3.93 5.09
C ARG A 384 17.60 -2.50 4.65
N TYR A 385 16.59 -2.34 3.80
CA TYR A 385 15.82 -1.10 3.76
C TYR A 385 15.24 -0.83 5.16
N ALA A 386 15.53 0.33 5.75
CA ALA A 386 15.22 0.59 7.16
C ALA A 386 14.74 2.01 7.44
N HIS A 387 13.64 2.10 8.19
CA HIS A 387 13.34 3.23 9.07
C HIS A 387 14.19 3.08 10.35
N ILE A 388 15.25 3.89 10.44
CA ILE A 388 16.21 3.85 11.55
C ILE A 388 15.69 4.77 12.65
N ASN A 389 15.19 4.18 13.74
CA ASN A 389 14.76 4.92 14.91
C ASN A 389 15.93 5.08 15.88
N VAL A 390 15.93 6.18 16.64
CA VAL A 390 16.86 6.40 17.74
C VAL A 390 16.07 6.51 19.04
N GLU A 391 16.65 6.01 20.12
CA GLU A 391 16.21 6.23 21.49
C GLU A 391 17.45 6.57 22.34
N VAL A 392 17.46 7.74 22.99
CA VAL A 392 18.58 8.17 23.84
C VAL A 392 18.30 7.76 25.28
N GLY A 393 19.26 7.15 25.99
CA GLY A 393 19.06 6.80 27.40
C GLY A 393 20.29 6.18 28.05
N ASP A 394 20.24 5.90 29.35
CA ASP A 394 21.39 5.35 30.11
C ASP A 394 21.66 3.86 29.85
N GLN A 395 20.80 3.21 29.07
CA GLN A 395 20.92 1.80 28.73
C GLN A 395 22.15 1.50 27.86
N LEU A 396 22.66 0.26 27.97
CA LEU A 396 23.68 -0.24 27.06
C LEU A 396 23.22 -0.08 25.61
N PRO A 397 24.10 0.42 24.73
CA PRO A 397 23.68 0.75 23.39
C PRO A 397 23.37 -0.53 22.62
N THR A 398 22.19 -0.59 22.01
CA THR A 398 21.67 -1.82 21.40
C THR A 398 20.91 -1.54 20.12
N LEU A 399 21.06 -2.45 19.15
CA LEU A 399 20.22 -2.53 17.95
C LEU A 399 19.11 -3.55 18.19
N LYS A 400 17.86 -3.17 17.95
CA LYS A 400 16.69 -4.06 18.04
C LYS A 400 15.78 -3.86 16.84
N LEU A 401 15.44 -4.96 16.16
CA LEU A 401 14.44 -4.95 15.09
C LEU A 401 13.04 -4.69 15.68
N LEU A 402 12.31 -3.73 15.11
CA LEU A 402 10.94 -3.38 15.51
C LEU A 402 9.92 -4.01 14.56
N GLN A 403 10.18 -3.86 13.25
CA GLN A 403 9.35 -4.36 12.16
C GLN A 403 10.27 -4.87 11.04
N LYS A 404 9.70 -5.44 9.97
CA LYS A 404 10.50 -5.99 8.86
C LYS A 404 11.36 -4.91 8.19
N ASP A 405 10.92 -3.66 8.19
CA ASP A 405 11.56 -2.49 7.61
C ASP A 405 11.94 -1.41 8.64
N ALA A 406 11.92 -1.71 9.94
CA ALA A 406 12.24 -0.73 10.97
C ALA A 406 13.04 -1.34 12.11
N PHE A 407 14.06 -0.63 12.59
CA PHE A 407 14.79 -0.99 13.81
C PHE A 407 15.07 0.26 14.64
N VAL A 408 15.44 0.04 15.90
CA VAL A 408 15.85 1.10 16.82
C VAL A 408 17.31 0.92 17.22
N ALA A 409 18.06 2.02 17.16
CA ALA A 409 19.36 2.18 17.76
C ALA A 409 19.21 2.92 19.08
N ARG A 410 19.42 2.21 20.18
CA ARG A 410 19.46 2.80 21.52
C ARG A 410 20.86 3.32 21.79
N LEU A 411 20.98 4.61 22.04
CA LEU A 411 22.26 5.29 22.18
C LEU A 411 22.44 5.79 23.61
N SER A 412 23.54 5.41 24.24
CA SER A 412 24.00 5.98 25.51
C SER A 412 24.71 7.30 25.28
N PRO A 413 24.89 8.15 26.32
CA PRO A 413 25.69 9.37 26.21
C PRO A 413 27.07 9.10 25.59
N LYS A 414 27.76 8.05 26.03
CA LYS A 414 29.06 7.64 25.45
C LYS A 414 28.97 7.27 23.97
N ALA A 415 27.88 6.62 23.55
CA ALA A 415 27.67 6.28 22.15
C ALA A 415 27.43 7.54 21.30
N LEU A 416 26.66 8.50 21.80
CA LEU A 416 26.44 9.78 21.12
C LEU A 416 27.77 10.50 20.84
N LYS A 417 28.66 10.56 21.85
CA LYS A 417 30.03 11.08 21.71
C LYS A 417 30.86 10.30 20.68
N THR A 418 30.82 8.96 20.75
CA THR A 418 31.55 8.09 19.80
C THR A 418 31.14 8.34 18.35
N TYR A 419 29.86 8.64 18.12
CA TYR A 419 29.33 8.96 16.80
C TYR A 419 29.54 10.42 16.39
N GLY A 420 29.99 11.29 17.28
CA GLY A 420 30.06 12.74 17.03
C GLY A 420 28.67 13.38 16.88
N ILE A 421 27.63 12.79 17.48
CA ILE A 421 26.28 13.38 17.47
C ILE A 421 26.29 14.59 18.40
N LYS A 422 26.06 15.78 17.85
CA LYS A 422 26.11 17.05 18.60
C LYS A 422 24.72 17.53 19.01
N TYR A 423 23.71 17.18 18.24
CA TYR A 423 22.33 17.63 18.47
C TYR A 423 21.36 16.45 18.51
N VAL A 424 20.42 16.49 19.45
CA VAL A 424 19.36 15.49 19.55
C VAL A 424 17.99 16.13 19.71
N VAL A 425 17.00 15.56 19.02
CA VAL A 425 15.58 15.89 19.21
C VAL A 425 14.87 14.71 19.89
N VAL A 426 14.38 14.94 21.10
CA VAL A 426 13.85 13.89 22.00
C VAL A 426 12.54 14.30 22.65
N TYR A 427 11.82 13.34 23.24
CA TYR A 427 10.51 13.59 23.89
C TYR A 427 10.54 13.40 25.41
N LYS A 428 11.73 13.56 25.99
CA LYS A 428 11.98 13.47 27.43
C LYS A 428 13.12 14.40 27.81
N ARG A 429 13.19 14.72 29.10
CA ARG A 429 14.30 15.46 29.70
C ARG A 429 15.55 14.59 29.73
N LEU A 430 16.70 15.16 29.37
CA LEU A 430 17.99 14.46 29.33
C LEU A 430 19.00 15.02 30.34
N GLU A 431 18.63 16.07 31.08
CA GLU A 431 19.51 16.72 32.06
C GLU A 431 19.99 15.74 33.14
N ASN A 432 19.19 14.71 33.45
CA ASN A 432 19.52 13.64 34.37
C ASN A 432 20.57 12.64 33.84
N LEU A 433 20.85 12.64 32.54
CA LEU A 433 21.89 11.81 31.91
C LEU A 433 23.24 12.54 31.83
N SER A 434 23.30 13.79 32.29
CA SER A 434 24.54 14.57 32.31
C SER A 434 25.54 13.99 33.32
N SER A 435 26.81 13.94 32.93
CA SER A 435 27.95 13.49 33.74
C SER A 435 29.11 14.46 33.59
N LYS A 436 30.22 14.26 34.33
CA LYS A 436 31.42 15.12 34.19
C LYS A 436 31.95 15.20 32.76
N ASN A 437 31.73 14.17 31.94
CA ASN A 437 32.31 14.04 30.60
C ASN A 437 31.34 14.38 29.46
N ILE A 438 30.03 14.47 29.74
CA ILE A 438 28.97 14.70 28.74
C ILE A 438 27.85 15.47 29.42
N GLN A 439 27.49 16.63 28.88
CA GLN A 439 26.43 17.51 29.38
C GLN A 439 25.38 17.74 28.29
N PHE A 440 24.10 17.67 28.67
CA PHE A 440 22.98 17.94 27.77
C PHE A 440 22.45 19.36 28.00
N LYS A 441 22.81 20.31 27.13
CA LYS A 441 22.30 21.69 27.17
C LYS A 441 21.03 21.80 26.34
N ARG A 442 19.90 22.05 27.00
CA ARG A 442 18.63 22.31 26.31
C ARG A 442 18.70 23.60 25.52
N LEU A 443 18.39 23.54 24.23
CA LEU A 443 18.31 24.69 23.33
C LEU A 443 16.88 25.11 23.03
N TYR A 444 15.93 24.17 23.12
CA TYR A 444 14.52 24.41 22.83
C TYR A 444 13.63 23.37 23.51
N GLY A 445 12.38 23.76 23.76
CA GLY A 445 11.29 22.87 24.16
C GLY A 445 10.86 22.99 25.63
N PRO A 446 9.72 22.38 25.99
CA PRO A 446 8.93 21.51 25.11
C PRO A 446 8.22 22.30 24.01
N ASP A 447 8.23 21.76 22.79
CA ASP A 447 7.31 22.17 21.73
C ASP A 447 5.88 21.73 22.05
N SER A 448 4.88 22.16 21.29
CA SER A 448 3.48 21.76 21.48
C SER A 448 3.27 20.23 21.45
N ASN A 449 4.13 19.50 20.73
CA ASN A 449 4.11 18.03 20.65
C ASN A 449 5.03 17.34 21.68
N GLY A 450 5.57 18.09 22.66
CA GLY A 450 6.45 17.57 23.71
C GLY A 450 7.90 17.30 23.29
N ALA A 451 8.33 17.82 22.14
CA ALA A 451 9.69 17.66 21.64
C ALA A 451 10.66 18.68 22.26
N TYR A 452 11.90 18.26 22.49
CA TYR A 452 13.00 19.06 23.00
C TYR A 452 14.20 18.98 22.07
N ILE A 453 14.96 20.06 21.96
CA ILE A 453 16.26 20.06 21.27
C ILE A 453 17.36 20.22 22.32
N TYR A 454 18.32 19.31 22.34
CA TYR A 454 19.52 19.39 23.17
C TYR A 454 20.78 19.48 22.30
N ARG A 455 21.74 20.27 22.78
CA ARG A 455 23.13 20.23 22.38
C ARG A 455 23.91 19.38 23.37
N ILE A 456 24.74 18.50 22.84
CA ILE A 456 25.67 17.67 23.61
C ILE A 456 26.99 18.44 23.73
N ILE A 457 27.50 18.54 24.95
CA ILE A 457 28.76 19.24 25.29
C ILE A 457 29.66 18.20 25.96
N ASP A 458 30.86 18.05 25.43
CA ASP A 458 31.78 16.93 25.69
C ASP A 458 33.12 17.35 26.27
#